data_AF-A0A7C5YLM7-F1
#
_entry.id   AF-A0A7C5YLM7-F1
#
_cell.length_a   1.000
_cell.length_b   1.000
_cell.length_c   1.000
_cell.angle_alpha   90.00
_cell.angle_beta   90.00
_cell.angle_gamma   90.00
#
_symmetry.space_group_name_H-M   'P 1'
#
loop_
_entity.id
_entity.type
_entity.pdbx_description
1 polymer ?
#
loop_
_entity_poly.entity_id
_entity_poly.type
_entity_poly.pdbx_seq_one_letter_code
_entity_poly.pdbx_strand_id
1 'polypeptide(L)'
;SFLCPAARHLDCGYAFYQPLSSRKVKEISQRSSTPMLFDSTKGQHNYADKGQSLAFRHLGGAVVTFADGHVKWLSEINAKQVFKR
;
A
#
# COMPACT_ATOMS: atom_id res chain seq x y z
N SER A 1 14.61 11.81 1.92
CA SER A 1 13.57 10.84 1.53
C SER A 1 12.94 10.25 2.77
N PHE A 2 11.65 9.91 2.74
CA PHE A 2 10.99 9.18 3.84
C PHE A 2 11.29 7.69 3.68
N LEU A 3 12.43 7.24 4.21
CA LEU A 3 12.84 5.84 4.17
C LEU A 3 12.43 5.14 5.46
N CYS A 4 11.84 3.96 5.32
CA CYS A 4 11.55 3.11 6.46
C CYS A 4 12.88 2.65 7.11
N PRO A 5 13.08 2.83 8.44
CA PRO A 5 14.29 2.37 9.12
C PRO A 5 14.55 0.86 8.99
N ALA A 6 13.49 0.06 8.90
CA ALA A 6 13.57 -1.39 8.66
C ALA A 6 13.88 -1.74 7.18
N ALA A 7 14.08 -0.74 6.32
CA ALA A 7 14.25 -0.87 4.88
C ALA A 7 15.20 0.17 4.30
N ARG A 8 16.24 0.58 5.04
CA ARG A 8 17.17 1.66 4.64
C ARG A 8 17.89 1.44 3.31
N HIS A 9 17.91 0.21 2.80
CA HIS A 9 18.49 -0.16 1.52
C HIS A 9 17.57 0.12 0.32
N LEU A 10 16.32 0.53 0.54
CA LEU A 10 15.36 0.86 -0.51
C LEU A 10 15.38 2.38 -0.79
N ASP A 11 15.07 2.77 -2.02
CA ASP A 11 14.94 4.18 -2.40
C ASP A 11 13.57 4.78 -2.01
N CYS A 12 12.55 3.92 -1.93
CA CYS A 12 11.17 4.28 -1.58
C CYS A 12 10.47 3.17 -0.78
N GLY A 13 9.72 3.52 0.26
CA GLY A 13 9.06 2.53 1.13
C GLY A 13 7.68 2.05 0.67
N TYR A 14 7.08 2.67 -0.34
CA TYR A 14 5.68 2.45 -0.71
C TYR A 14 5.50 2.11 -2.19
N ALA A 15 4.37 1.50 -2.51
CA ALA A 15 3.86 1.35 -3.86
C ALA A 15 2.43 1.87 -3.98
N PHE A 16 2.06 2.28 -5.19
CA PHE A 16 0.69 2.68 -5.53
C PHE A 16 -0.16 1.47 -5.92
N TYR A 17 -1.44 1.48 -5.53
CA TYR A 17 -2.38 0.45 -5.94
C TYR A 17 -2.79 0.65 -7.41
N GLN A 18 -2.17 -0.13 -8.29
CA GLN A 18 -2.29 -0.02 -9.75
C GLN A 18 -3.73 0.09 -10.27
N PRO A 19 -4.75 -0.60 -9.71
CA PRO A 19 -6.15 -0.47 -10.15
C PRO A 19 -6.78 0.92 -9.99
N LEU A 20 -6.14 1.83 -9.25
CA LEU A 20 -6.55 3.25 -9.18
C LEU A 20 -5.94 4.11 -10.29
N SER A 21 -5.09 3.55 -11.16
CA SER A 21 -4.50 4.29 -12.26
C SER A 21 -5.57 4.97 -13.10
N SER A 22 -5.36 6.27 -13.36
CA SER A 22 -6.26 7.13 -14.15
C SER A 22 -7.69 7.29 -13.62
N ARG A 23 -7.99 6.85 -12.39
CA ARG A 23 -9.32 7.03 -11.77
C ARG A 23 -9.38 8.33 -10.98
N LYS A 24 -10.49 9.07 -11.07
CA LYS A 24 -10.73 10.21 -10.18
C LYS A 24 -11.23 9.72 -8.83
N VAL A 25 -10.84 10.37 -7.75
CA VAL A 25 -11.27 10.01 -6.37
C VAL A 25 -12.80 9.92 -6.25
N LYS A 26 -13.53 10.82 -6.93
CA LYS A 26 -15.01 10.83 -6.94
C LYS A 26 -15.65 9.61 -7.61
N GLU A 27 -14.90 8.87 -8.43
CA GLU A 27 -15.35 7.67 -9.16
C GLU A 27 -15.04 6.38 -8.39
N ILE A 28 -14.38 6.47 -7.24
CA ILE A 28 -14.04 5.32 -6.40
C ILE A 28 -15.22 5.05 -5.46
N SER A 29 -15.93 3.95 -5.69
CA SER A 29 -16.90 3.41 -4.73
C SER A 29 -16.17 2.80 -3.53
N GLN A 30 -16.79 2.83 -2.33
CA GLN A 30 -16.23 2.20 -1.13
C GLN A 30 -14.79 2.68 -0.77
N ARG A 31 -14.55 4.00 -0.84
CA ARG A 31 -13.22 4.63 -0.61
C ARG A 31 -12.54 4.19 0.68
N SER A 32 -13.30 4.01 1.76
CA SER A 32 -12.81 3.57 3.06
C SER A 32 -12.35 2.11 3.12
N SER A 33 -12.48 1.36 2.02
CA SER A 33 -11.99 -0.02 1.90
C SER A 33 -11.14 -0.26 0.66
N THR A 34 -10.93 0.78 -0.17
CA THR A 34 -10.12 0.68 -1.39
C THR A 34 -8.69 1.13 -1.08
N PRO A 35 -7.68 0.27 -1.22
CA PRO A 35 -6.30 0.66 -0.95
C PRO A 35 -5.79 1.69 -1.96
N MET A 36 -4.88 2.55 -1.53
CA MET A 36 -4.28 3.62 -2.34
C MET A 36 -2.76 3.49 -2.37
N LEU A 37 -2.11 3.51 -1.20
CA LEU A 37 -0.69 3.21 -1.05
C LEU A 37 -0.52 2.11 -0.01
N PHE A 38 0.56 1.33 -0.14
CA PHE A 38 0.93 0.32 0.83
C PHE A 38 2.45 0.20 0.92
N ASP A 39 2.94 -0.21 2.08
CA ASP A 39 4.36 -0.51 2.25
C ASP A 39 4.79 -1.61 1.27
N SER A 40 5.84 -1.33 0.49
CA SER A 40 6.28 -2.19 -0.62
C SER A 40 7.69 -2.72 -0.40
N THR A 41 7.92 -3.97 -0.79
CA THR A 41 9.24 -4.61 -0.85
C THR A 41 10.06 -4.20 -2.07
N LYS A 42 9.47 -3.49 -3.05
CA LYS A 42 10.12 -3.22 -4.34
C LYS A 42 11.11 -2.08 -4.30
N GLY A 43 10.90 -1.11 -3.41
CA GLY A 43 11.92 -0.10 -3.13
C GLY A 43 12.08 1.00 -4.16
N GLN A 44 11.20 1.08 -5.17
CA GLN A 44 11.38 1.94 -6.34
C GLN A 44 10.44 3.14 -6.30
N HIS A 45 10.92 4.29 -6.75
CA HIS A 45 10.06 5.45 -6.99
C HIS A 45 9.01 5.13 -8.07
N ASN A 46 7.80 5.66 -7.90
CA ASN A 46 6.69 5.50 -8.84
C ASN A 46 6.27 4.04 -9.10
N TYR A 47 6.64 3.10 -8.22
CA TYR A 47 6.25 1.70 -8.37
C TYR A 47 4.75 1.52 -8.07
N ALA A 48 4.09 0.69 -8.89
CA ALA A 48 2.69 0.35 -8.73
C ALA A 48 2.47 -1.14 -9.01
N ASP A 49 1.69 -1.80 -8.17
CA ASP A 49 1.23 -3.17 -8.39
C ASP A 49 -0.15 -3.41 -7.76
N LYS A 50 -0.61 -4.67 -7.73
CA LYS A 50 -1.91 -5.08 -7.20
C LYS A 50 -1.81 -5.67 -5.78
N GLY A 51 -0.76 -5.36 -5.03
CA GLY A 51 -0.45 -5.87 -3.69
C GLY A 51 0.60 -6.98 -3.65
N GLN A 52 1.22 -7.36 -4.78
CA GLN A 52 2.23 -8.42 -4.82
C GLN A 52 3.49 -8.07 -4.00
N SER A 53 3.78 -6.79 -3.85
CA SER A 53 4.94 -6.30 -3.08
C SER A 53 4.63 -5.91 -1.65
N LEU A 54 3.47 -6.26 -1.08
CA LEU A 54 3.15 -5.95 0.33
C LEU A 54 4.31 -6.32 1.26
N ALA A 55 4.74 -5.36 2.06
CA ALA A 55 5.76 -5.56 3.07
C ALA A 55 5.14 -5.75 4.45
N PHE A 56 5.59 -6.79 5.17
CA PHE A 56 5.10 -7.13 6.51
C PHE A 56 6.13 -6.82 7.62
N ARG A 57 6.99 -5.83 7.38
CA ARG A 57 8.17 -5.55 8.21
C ARG A 57 7.84 -4.82 9.52
N HIS A 58 6.59 -4.41 9.73
CA HIS A 58 6.14 -3.67 10.92
C HIS A 58 5.24 -4.56 11.77
N LEU A 59 5.83 -5.20 12.78
CA LEU A 59 5.11 -6.08 13.73
C LEU A 59 4.34 -7.23 13.02
N GLY A 60 4.84 -7.74 11.90
CA GLY A 60 4.17 -8.79 11.12
C GLY A 60 2.93 -8.32 10.34
N GLY A 61 2.78 -7.01 10.15
CA GLY A 61 1.70 -6.41 9.39
C GLY A 61 2.18 -5.38 8.38
N ALA A 62 1.23 -4.92 7.56
CA ALA A 62 1.43 -3.91 6.53
C ALA A 62 0.67 -2.64 6.91
N VAL A 63 1.28 -1.48 6.66
CA VAL A 63 0.59 -0.19 6.73
C VAL A 63 0.01 0.11 5.36
N VAL A 64 -1.30 0.39 5.32
CA VAL A 64 -2.06 0.65 4.09
C VAL A 64 -2.83 1.95 4.24
N THR A 65 -2.70 2.82 3.25
CA THR A 65 -3.55 4.01 3.11
C THR A 65 -4.72 3.70 2.17
N PHE A 66 -5.88 4.26 2.46
CA PHE A 66 -7.11 4.04 1.69
C PHE A 66 -7.48 5.28 0.88
N ALA A 67 -8.37 5.11 -0.10
CA ALA A 67 -8.75 6.15 -1.05
C ALA A 67 -9.52 7.34 -0.43
N ASP A 68 -9.95 7.25 0.83
CA ASP A 68 -10.49 8.36 1.62
C ASP A 68 -9.42 9.04 2.51
N GLY A 69 -8.17 8.59 2.45
CA GLY A 69 -7.02 9.19 3.13
C GLY A 69 -6.68 8.61 4.50
N HIS A 70 -7.50 7.72 5.07
CA HIS A 70 -7.13 7.11 6.35
C HIS A 70 -6.07 6.02 6.18
N VAL A 71 -5.35 5.72 7.26
CA VAL A 71 -4.27 4.74 7.29
C VAL A 71 -4.60 3.67 8.32
N LYS A 72 -4.35 2.40 7.99
CA LYS A 72 -4.45 1.28 8.94
C LYS A 72 -3.22 0.41 8.91
N TRP A 73 -2.83 -0.05 10.08
CA TRP A 73 -2.02 -1.25 10.20
C TRP A 73 -2.93 -2.48 10.07
N LEU A 74 -2.54 -3.42 9.22
CA LEU A 74 -3.24 -4.67 8.99
C LEU A 74 -2.28 -5.83 9.24
N SER A 75 -2.70 -6.82 10.02
CA SER A 75 -2.02 -8.12 10.07
C SER A 75 -1.83 -8.68 8.64
N GLU A 76 -0.80 -9.48 8.42
CA GLU A 76 -0.54 -10.10 7.11
C GLU A 76 -1.78 -10.75 6.45
N ILE A 77 -2.59 -11.48 7.23
CA ILE A 77 -3.82 -12.12 6.74
C ILE A 77 -4.82 -11.09 6.22
N ASN A 78 -5.16 -10.09 7.04
CA ASN A 78 -6.10 -9.03 6.67
C ASN A 78 -5.59 -8.19 5.50
N ALA A 79 -4.29 -7.89 5.46
CA ALA A 79 -3.71 -7.14 4.34
C ALA A 79 -3.85 -7.94 3.04
N LYS A 80 -3.48 -9.24 3.02
CA LYS A 80 -3.65 -10.08 1.83
C LYS A 80 -5.11 -10.16 1.38
N GLN A 81 -6.08 -10.14 2.29
CA GLN A 81 -7.50 -10.14 1.94
C GLN A 81 -7.95 -8.83 1.24
N VAL A 82 -7.40 -7.68 1.64
CA VAL A 82 -7.70 -6.39 1.01
C VAL A 82 -7.31 -6.38 -0.48
N PHE A 83 -6.19 -7.01 -0.83
CA PHE A 83 -5.62 -6.98 -2.18
C PHE A 83 -5.99 -8.17 -3.09
N LYS A 84 -6.76 -9.14 -2.58
CA LYS A 84 -7.28 -10.28 -3.37
C LYS A 84 -8.56 -9.98 -4.16
N ARG A 85 -9.09 -8.75 -4.05
CA ARG A 85 -10.36 -8.32 -4.65
C ARG A 85 -10.21 -7.85 -6.09
#